data_AF-A0A8X6NEC1-F1
#
_entry.id   AF-A0A8X6NEC1-F1
#
_cell.length_a   1.000
_cell.length_b   1.000
_cell.length_c   1.000
_cell.angle_alpha   90.00
_cell.angle_beta   90.00
_cell.angle_gamma   90.00
#
_symmetry.space_group_name_H-M   'P 1'
#
loop_
_entity.id
_entity.type
_entity.pdbx_description
1 polymer ?
#
loop_
_entity_poly.entity_id
_entity_poly.type
_entity_poly.pdbx_seq_one_letter_code
_entity_poly.pdbx_strand_id
1 'polypeptide(L)'
;MTNSDLKNAMQALKHLIGNSDCEQNDAELGILFDNCMQLRDLIENSTLSSIDNELQEAISTCIKALEKCTMMVNTLELFSCNETAEELQTASIRYLLLPAILGSLNLNVQNKNVSDRMTYVEIAEVYFKDFLRRCSDYELCESSLKYFKEILNKENSNEVNSDPSSVREKKIQLFKQKRELENKEMLLKSAILRPESEECIREYYFVLLEKWILIAVDELENLKREKEILISMPKKDISTSNIQDKKNVK
;
A
#
# COMPACT_ATOMS: atom_id res chain seq x y z
N MET A 1 -7.56 3.75 20.91
CA MET A 1 -8.62 3.52 19.90
C MET A 1 -9.48 2.37 20.36
N THR A 2 -10.80 2.47 20.18
CA THR A 2 -11.74 1.43 20.61
C THR A 2 -12.17 0.60 19.41
N ASN A 3 -12.52 -0.68 19.60
CA ASN A 3 -13.13 -1.51 18.55
C ASN A 3 -14.41 -0.86 17.99
N SER A 4 -15.07 0.01 18.76
CA SER A 4 -16.22 0.80 18.31
C SER A 4 -15.86 1.74 17.14
N ASP A 5 -14.70 2.40 17.22
CA ASP A 5 -14.25 3.35 16.20
C ASP A 5 -14.02 2.66 14.85
N LEU A 6 -13.41 1.46 14.89
CA LEU A 6 -13.16 0.63 13.71
C LEU A 6 -14.48 0.21 13.04
N LYS A 7 -15.46 -0.25 13.81
CA LYS A 7 -16.79 -0.62 13.28
C LYS A 7 -17.52 0.55 12.65
N ASN A 8 -17.50 1.70 13.32
CA ASN A 8 -18.19 2.90 12.83
C ASN A 8 -17.59 3.37 11.50
N ALA A 9 -16.25 3.44 11.42
CA ALA A 9 -15.56 3.81 10.17
C ALA A 9 -15.83 2.81 9.04
N MET A 10 -15.81 1.51 9.34
CA MET A 10 -16.14 0.46 8.39
C MET A 10 -17.59 0.58 7.87
N GLN A 11 -18.56 0.83 8.76
CA GLN A 11 -19.96 0.98 8.39
C GLN A 11 -20.20 2.22 7.52
N ALA A 12 -19.57 3.35 7.86
CA ALA A 12 -19.62 4.57 7.06
C ALA A 12 -19.10 4.32 5.63
N LEU A 13 -17.97 3.63 5.51
CA LEU A 13 -17.39 3.28 4.22
C LEU A 13 -18.31 2.37 3.38
N LYS A 14 -18.92 1.35 4.00
CA LYS A 14 -19.86 0.45 3.30
C LYS A 14 -21.06 1.21 2.71
N HIS A 15 -21.57 2.21 3.42
CA HIS A 15 -22.64 3.06 2.92
C HIS A 15 -22.19 3.89 1.71
N LEU A 16 -20.99 4.49 1.76
CA LEU A 16 -20.42 5.25 0.65
C LEU A 16 -20.12 4.39 -0.59
N ILE A 17 -19.72 3.12 -0.40
CA ILE A 17 -19.52 2.19 -1.51
C ILE A 17 -20.87 1.82 -2.14
N GLY A 18 -21.88 1.50 -1.32
CA GLY A 18 -23.19 0.99 -1.77
C GLY A 18 -24.05 1.99 -2.52
N ASN A 19 -23.86 3.30 -2.30
CA ASN A 19 -24.49 4.34 -3.09
C ASN A 19 -23.88 4.35 -4.51
N SER A 20 -24.55 3.66 -5.43
CA SER A 20 -24.15 3.50 -6.83
C SER A 20 -24.82 4.52 -7.77
N ASP A 21 -25.80 5.27 -7.25
CA ASP A 21 -26.67 6.18 -8.03
C ASP A 21 -26.20 7.65 -8.00
N CYS A 22 -25.08 7.97 -7.36
CA CYS A 22 -24.58 9.34 -7.29
C CYS A 22 -23.56 9.63 -8.42
N GLU A 23 -23.64 10.83 -8.98
CA GLU A 23 -22.72 11.33 -10.00
C GLU A 23 -21.30 11.35 -9.44
N GLN A 24 -20.41 10.50 -9.98
CA GLN A 24 -19.01 10.47 -9.57
C GLN A 24 -18.37 11.84 -9.81
N ASN A 25 -18.12 12.57 -8.73
CA ASN A 25 -17.54 13.91 -8.74
C ASN A 25 -16.38 14.03 -7.73
N ASP A 26 -15.63 15.12 -7.83
CA ASP A 26 -14.45 15.37 -7.00
C ASP A 26 -14.77 15.41 -5.50
N ALA A 27 -15.93 15.94 -5.12
CA ALA A 27 -16.32 16.05 -3.72
C ALA A 27 -16.61 14.67 -3.09
N GLU A 28 -17.28 13.79 -3.85
CA GLU A 28 -17.56 12.42 -3.41
C GLU A 28 -16.31 11.56 -3.34
N LEU A 29 -15.42 11.68 -4.35
CA LEU A 29 -14.09 11.06 -4.30
C LEU A 29 -13.32 11.57 -3.09
N GLY A 30 -13.43 12.88 -2.84
CA GLY A 30 -13.00 13.59 -1.65
C GLY A 30 -13.31 12.82 -0.35
N ILE A 31 -14.61 12.72 -0.10
CA ILE A 31 -15.21 12.10 1.09
C ILE A 31 -14.85 10.62 1.20
N LEU A 32 -14.95 9.87 0.10
CA LEU A 32 -14.65 8.44 0.08
C LEU A 32 -13.20 8.18 0.48
N PHE A 33 -12.26 8.93 -0.12
CA PHE A 33 -10.83 8.77 0.17
C PHE A 33 -10.50 9.15 1.62
N ASP A 34 -11.07 10.22 2.15
CA ASP A 34 -10.84 10.63 3.55
C ASP A 34 -11.30 9.54 4.53
N ASN A 35 -12.46 8.91 4.28
CA ASN A 35 -12.93 7.78 5.08
C ASN A 35 -12.02 6.55 4.93
N CYS A 36 -11.47 6.30 3.74
CA CYS A 36 -10.46 5.24 3.55
C CYS A 36 -9.21 5.52 4.40
N MET A 37 -8.72 6.76 4.41
CA MET A 37 -7.52 7.13 5.17
C MET A 37 -7.76 7.01 6.68
N GLN A 38 -8.94 7.42 7.16
CA GLN A 38 -9.33 7.22 8.56
C GLN A 38 -9.39 5.73 8.92
N LEU A 39 -10.02 4.90 8.10
CA LEU A 39 -10.10 3.46 8.37
C LEU A 39 -8.72 2.79 8.30
N ARG A 40 -7.85 3.21 7.37
CA ARG A 40 -6.45 2.75 7.29
C ARG A 40 -5.69 3.08 8.57
N ASP A 41 -5.75 4.33 9.04
CA ASP A 41 -5.10 4.74 10.29
C ASP A 41 -5.63 3.93 11.49
N LEU A 42 -6.93 3.58 11.48
CA LEU A 42 -7.52 2.73 12.50
C LEU A 42 -7.03 1.27 12.42
N ILE A 43 -6.84 0.73 11.22
CA ILE A 43 -6.28 -0.61 10.98
C ILE A 43 -4.82 -0.67 11.49
N GLU A 44 -4.00 0.33 11.15
CA GLU A 44 -2.57 0.35 11.52
C GLU A 44 -2.33 0.49 13.01
N ASN A 45 -3.20 1.22 13.71
CA ASN A 45 -3.10 1.42 15.15
C ASN A 45 -4.01 0.47 15.95
N SER A 46 -4.57 -0.55 15.29
CA SER A 46 -5.41 -1.56 15.94
C SER A 46 -4.58 -2.45 16.88
N THR A 47 -5.17 -2.83 18.01
CA THR A 47 -4.59 -3.83 18.92
C THR A 47 -5.11 -5.25 18.65
N LEU A 48 -5.98 -5.40 17.64
CA LEU A 48 -6.52 -6.68 17.23
C LEU A 48 -5.43 -7.56 16.59
N SER A 49 -5.58 -8.87 16.75
CA SER A 49 -4.73 -9.85 16.10
C SER A 49 -5.02 -9.89 14.60
N SER A 50 -4.01 -10.24 13.79
CA SER A 50 -4.15 -10.38 12.34
C SER A 50 -5.18 -11.45 11.91
N ILE A 51 -5.56 -12.36 12.82
CA ILE A 51 -6.59 -13.39 12.59
C ILE A 51 -8.00 -12.94 12.99
N ASP A 52 -8.17 -11.76 13.59
CA ASP A 52 -9.48 -11.29 14.03
C ASP A 52 -10.34 -10.92 12.82
N ASN A 53 -11.53 -11.54 12.75
CA ASN A 53 -12.46 -11.33 11.63
C ASN A 53 -12.83 -9.85 11.45
N GLU A 54 -12.93 -9.10 12.55
CA GLU A 54 -13.28 -7.68 12.51
C GLU A 54 -12.18 -6.83 11.83
N LEU A 55 -10.91 -7.13 12.11
CA LEU A 55 -9.78 -6.47 11.46
C LEU A 55 -9.73 -6.85 9.97
N GLN A 56 -9.92 -8.13 9.65
CA GLN A 56 -9.92 -8.61 8.26
C GLN A 56 -11.09 -8.04 7.45
N GLU A 57 -12.26 -7.88 8.06
CA GLU A 57 -13.41 -7.21 7.43
C GLU A 57 -13.14 -5.73 7.17
N ALA A 58 -12.49 -5.03 8.12
CA ALA A 58 -12.06 -3.64 7.95
C ALA A 58 -11.05 -3.50 6.80
N ILE A 59 -10.04 -4.38 6.74
CA ILE A 59 -9.06 -4.41 5.63
C ILE A 59 -9.76 -4.63 4.29
N SER A 60 -10.61 -5.65 4.18
CA SER A 60 -11.34 -5.94 2.94
C SER A 60 -12.25 -4.78 2.50
N THR A 61 -12.92 -4.15 3.47
CA THR A 61 -13.78 -2.99 3.22
C THR A 61 -12.97 -1.80 2.72
N CYS A 62 -11.82 -1.52 3.35
CA CYS A 62 -10.92 -0.45 2.95
C CYS A 62 -10.36 -0.66 1.53
N ILE A 63 -9.91 -1.88 1.21
CA ILE A 63 -9.42 -2.24 -0.14
C ILE A 63 -10.48 -1.95 -1.20
N LYS A 64 -11.72 -2.41 -1.01
CA LYS A 64 -12.82 -2.20 -1.97
C LYS A 64 -13.13 -0.71 -2.19
N ALA A 65 -13.07 0.10 -1.14
CA ALA A 65 -13.28 1.54 -1.28
C ALA A 65 -12.14 2.23 -2.02
N LEU A 66 -10.89 1.84 -1.76
CA LEU A 66 -9.71 2.37 -2.47
C LEU A 66 -9.70 1.96 -3.94
N GLU A 67 -10.17 0.76 -4.27
CA GLU A 67 -10.44 0.34 -5.65
C GLU A 67 -11.51 1.22 -6.30
N LYS A 68 -12.61 1.53 -5.58
CA LYS A 68 -13.62 2.51 -6.04
C LYS A 68 -13.01 3.91 -6.24
N CYS A 69 -12.17 4.40 -5.32
CA CYS A 69 -11.43 5.66 -5.51
C CYS A 69 -10.58 5.62 -6.78
N THR A 70 -9.88 4.52 -7.03
CA THR A 70 -9.05 4.35 -8.24
C THR A 70 -9.90 4.41 -9.50
N MET A 71 -11.09 3.80 -9.51
CA MET A 71 -12.03 3.90 -10.62
C MET A 71 -12.49 5.35 -10.83
N MET A 72 -12.89 6.04 -9.76
CA MET A 72 -13.35 7.43 -9.84
C MET A 72 -12.26 8.38 -10.34
N VAL A 73 -11.01 8.23 -9.87
CA VAL A 73 -9.85 8.99 -10.35
C VAL A 73 -9.66 8.84 -11.86
N ASN A 74 -9.84 7.62 -12.39
CA ASN A 74 -9.76 7.36 -13.82
C ASN A 74 -10.94 7.97 -14.58
N THR A 75 -12.17 7.86 -14.04
CA THR A 75 -13.37 8.47 -14.65
C THR A 75 -13.27 10.00 -14.71
N LEU A 76 -12.68 10.61 -13.68
CA LEU A 76 -12.50 12.06 -13.56
C LEU A 76 -11.25 12.56 -14.32
N GLU A 77 -10.45 11.65 -14.89
CA GLU A 77 -9.24 11.97 -15.66
C GLU A 77 -8.28 12.91 -14.91
N LEU A 78 -8.11 12.72 -13.60
CA LEU A 78 -7.33 13.63 -12.73
C LEU A 78 -5.81 13.64 -13.02
N PHE A 79 -5.35 12.74 -13.89
CA PHE A 79 -3.94 12.45 -14.12
C PHE A 79 -3.68 12.25 -15.61
N SER A 80 -2.75 13.04 -16.16
CA SER A 80 -2.23 12.87 -17.53
C SER A 80 -0.76 12.45 -17.54
N CYS A 81 -0.36 11.67 -18.55
CA CYS A 81 1.02 11.20 -18.72
C CYS A 81 2.02 12.27 -19.17
N ASN A 82 1.56 13.47 -19.51
CA ASN A 82 2.42 14.58 -19.98
C ASN A 82 2.51 15.73 -18.97
N GLU A 83 2.15 15.48 -17.71
CA GLU A 83 2.17 16.48 -16.63
C GLU A 83 3.18 16.10 -15.56
N THR A 84 3.78 17.11 -14.93
CA THR A 84 4.64 16.95 -13.75
C THR A 84 3.82 17.10 -12.47
N ALA A 85 4.35 16.61 -11.34
CA ALA A 85 3.65 16.76 -10.07
C ALA A 85 3.45 18.23 -9.65
N GLU A 86 4.25 19.16 -10.16
CA GLU A 86 4.11 20.60 -9.91
C GLU A 86 2.85 21.19 -10.58
N GLU A 87 2.40 20.60 -11.68
CA GLU A 87 1.23 21.06 -12.45
C GLU A 87 -0.09 20.52 -11.89
N LEU A 88 -0.04 19.49 -11.04
CA LEU A 88 -1.22 18.91 -10.42
C LEU A 88 -1.90 19.85 -9.44
N GLN A 89 -3.24 19.81 -9.41
CA GLN A 89 -4.01 20.45 -8.35
C GLN A 89 -3.67 19.83 -6.99
N THR A 90 -3.54 20.66 -5.95
CA THR A 90 -3.15 20.21 -4.60
C THR A 90 -4.10 19.13 -4.06
N ALA A 91 -5.39 19.23 -4.36
CA ALA A 91 -6.40 18.24 -3.97
C ALA A 91 -6.20 16.87 -4.63
N SER A 92 -5.61 16.82 -5.83
CA SER A 92 -5.43 15.60 -6.61
C SER A 92 -4.17 14.81 -6.23
N ILE A 93 -3.12 15.48 -5.74
CA ILE A 93 -1.82 14.87 -5.39
C ILE A 93 -2.00 13.66 -4.46
N ARG A 94 -2.90 13.76 -3.50
CA ARG A 94 -3.17 12.69 -2.52
C ARG A 94 -3.58 11.37 -3.15
N TYR A 95 -4.20 11.39 -4.34
CA TYR A 95 -4.64 10.17 -5.02
C TYR A 95 -3.51 9.40 -5.68
N LEU A 96 -2.31 10.00 -5.85
CA LEU A 96 -1.12 9.27 -6.28
C LEU A 96 -0.70 8.20 -5.27
N LEU A 97 -1.14 8.29 -4.01
CA LEU A 97 -0.86 7.31 -2.96
C LEU A 97 -1.71 6.03 -3.08
N LEU A 98 -2.78 6.03 -3.89
CA LEU A 98 -3.73 4.91 -3.97
C LEU A 98 -3.04 3.54 -4.18
N PRO A 99 -2.11 3.37 -5.16
CA PRO A 99 -1.51 2.06 -5.38
C PRO A 99 -0.60 1.66 -4.20
N ALA A 100 0.16 2.58 -3.60
CA ALA A 100 1.01 2.26 -2.44
C ALA A 100 0.19 1.74 -1.24
N ILE A 101 -0.93 2.39 -0.96
CA ILE A 101 -1.82 2.01 0.14
C ILE A 101 -2.51 0.68 -0.15
N LEU A 102 -2.97 0.46 -1.39
CA LEU A 102 -3.54 -0.81 -1.82
C LEU A 102 -2.53 -1.96 -1.69
N GLY A 103 -1.27 -1.75 -2.10
CA GLY A 103 -0.20 -2.73 -1.93
C GLY A 103 0.01 -3.08 -0.46
N SER A 104 0.12 -2.08 0.41
CA SER A 104 0.29 -2.26 1.85
C SER A 104 -0.87 -3.01 2.51
N LEU A 105 -2.13 -2.71 2.15
CA LEU A 105 -3.29 -3.37 2.73
C LEU A 105 -3.40 -4.82 2.28
N ASN A 106 -3.08 -5.13 1.02
CA ASN A 106 -3.10 -6.51 0.52
C ASN A 106 -2.12 -7.42 1.26
N LEU A 107 -0.98 -6.88 1.73
CA LEU A 107 -0.04 -7.65 2.56
C LEU A 107 -0.58 -8.01 3.95
N ASN A 108 -1.63 -7.32 4.42
CA ASN A 108 -2.25 -7.55 5.72
C ASN A 108 -3.46 -8.51 5.64
N VAL A 109 -3.83 -8.98 4.45
CA VAL A 109 -4.93 -9.92 4.28
C VAL A 109 -4.54 -11.30 4.83
N GLN A 110 -5.47 -11.91 5.58
CA GLN A 110 -5.29 -13.23 6.14
C GLN A 110 -5.25 -14.31 5.06
N ASN A 111 -4.25 -15.18 5.15
CA ASN A 111 -3.98 -16.23 4.17
C ASN A 111 -4.30 -17.60 4.79
N LYS A 112 -4.97 -18.50 4.07
CA LYS A 112 -5.26 -19.85 4.57
C LYS A 112 -4.17 -20.85 4.21
N ASN A 113 -3.45 -20.59 3.13
CA ASN A 113 -2.40 -21.46 2.62
C ASN A 113 -1.30 -20.65 1.89
N VAL A 114 -0.24 -21.33 1.48
CA VAL A 114 0.93 -20.74 0.78
C VAL A 114 0.53 -20.12 -0.56
N SER A 115 -0.41 -20.73 -1.29
CA SER A 115 -0.89 -20.21 -2.58
C SER A 115 -1.68 -18.91 -2.43
N ASP A 116 -2.50 -18.81 -1.37
CA ASP A 116 -3.19 -17.56 -1.03
C ASP A 116 -2.17 -16.47 -0.76
N ARG A 117 -1.15 -16.76 0.07
CA ARG A 117 -0.11 -15.77 0.39
C ARG A 117 0.65 -15.33 -0.87
N MET A 118 1.01 -16.26 -1.75
CA MET A 118 1.67 -15.94 -3.02
C MET A 118 0.84 -14.95 -3.84
N THR A 119 -0.48 -15.18 -3.93
CA THR A 119 -1.41 -14.30 -4.65
C THR A 119 -1.35 -12.87 -4.11
N TYR A 120 -1.45 -12.68 -2.79
CA TYR A 120 -1.42 -11.33 -2.20
C TYR A 120 -0.04 -10.66 -2.31
N VAL A 121 1.04 -11.43 -2.25
CA VAL A 121 2.41 -10.94 -2.48
C VAL A 121 2.58 -10.47 -3.93
N GLU A 122 2.02 -11.18 -4.91
CA GLU A 122 2.00 -10.76 -6.31
C GLU A 122 1.15 -9.52 -6.55
N ILE A 123 -0.06 -9.45 -5.96
CA ILE A 123 -0.93 -8.28 -6.03
C ILE A 123 -0.23 -7.05 -5.45
N ALA A 124 0.38 -7.17 -4.26
CA ALA A 124 1.09 -6.07 -3.62
C ALA A 124 2.29 -5.60 -4.46
N GLU A 125 3.05 -6.53 -5.07
CA GLU A 125 4.15 -6.18 -5.95
C GLU A 125 3.68 -5.35 -7.16
N VAL A 126 2.56 -5.73 -7.79
CA VAL A 126 1.97 -4.98 -8.90
C VAL A 126 1.62 -3.56 -8.46
N TYR A 127 0.96 -3.42 -7.31
CA TYR A 127 0.57 -2.11 -6.77
C TYR A 127 1.76 -1.21 -6.42
N PHE A 128 2.80 -1.74 -5.78
CA PHE A 128 4.00 -0.96 -5.47
C PHE A 128 4.78 -0.57 -6.72
N LYS A 129 4.87 -1.45 -7.73
CA LYS A 129 5.48 -1.11 -9.03
C LYS A 129 4.68 -0.04 -9.76
N ASP A 130 3.35 -0.10 -9.75
CA ASP A 130 2.50 0.94 -10.34
C ASP A 130 2.71 2.29 -9.64
N PHE A 131 2.71 2.31 -8.30
CA PHE A 131 3.01 3.53 -7.53
C PHE A 131 4.36 4.15 -7.91
N LEU A 132 5.43 3.36 -7.89
CA LEU A 132 6.77 3.87 -8.18
C LEU A 132 6.94 4.31 -9.63
N ARG A 133 6.26 3.64 -10.57
CA ARG A 133 6.22 4.08 -11.97
C ARG A 133 5.53 5.43 -12.08
N ARG A 134 4.35 5.60 -11.47
CA ARG A 134 3.63 6.89 -11.45
C ARG A 134 4.49 7.98 -10.82
N CYS A 135 5.15 7.72 -9.70
CA CYS A 135 6.07 8.69 -9.11
C CYS A 135 7.19 9.08 -10.08
N SER A 136 7.74 8.13 -10.84
CA SER A 136 8.74 8.44 -11.85
C SER A 136 8.18 9.23 -13.04
N ASP A 137 6.97 8.91 -13.50
CA ASP A 137 6.32 9.56 -14.63
C ASP A 137 5.99 11.03 -14.30
N TYR A 138 5.62 11.32 -13.04
CA TYR A 138 5.35 12.67 -12.52
C TYR A 138 6.59 13.40 -11.99
N GLU A 139 7.79 12.85 -12.17
CA GLU A 139 9.07 13.43 -11.73
C GLU A 139 9.14 13.69 -10.20
N LEU A 140 8.43 12.87 -9.42
CA LEU A 140 8.36 12.99 -7.97
C LEU A 140 9.64 12.53 -7.28
N CYS A 141 10.24 13.39 -6.47
CA CYS A 141 11.28 13.03 -5.51
C CYS A 141 12.42 12.21 -6.14
N GLU A 142 13.04 12.75 -7.20
CA GLU A 142 14.06 12.04 -7.99
C GLU A 142 15.18 11.43 -7.16
N SER A 143 15.59 12.10 -6.08
CA SER A 143 16.58 11.60 -5.11
C SER A 143 16.18 10.27 -4.49
N SER A 144 14.92 10.16 -4.03
CA SER A 144 14.34 8.96 -3.44
C SER A 144 14.06 7.87 -4.48
N LEU A 145 13.69 8.26 -5.70
CA LEU A 145 13.52 7.33 -6.82
C LEU A 145 14.83 6.82 -7.41
N LYS A 146 15.96 7.52 -7.22
CA LYS A 146 17.26 7.06 -7.69
C LYS A 146 17.58 5.66 -7.18
N TYR A 147 17.25 5.39 -5.92
CA TYR A 147 17.44 4.07 -5.31
C TYR A 147 16.57 2.99 -5.98
N PHE A 148 15.30 3.30 -6.28
CA PHE A 148 14.43 2.41 -7.05
C PHE A 148 14.96 2.12 -8.45
N LYS A 149 15.40 3.16 -9.18
CA LYS A 149 15.99 3.04 -10.53
C LYS A 149 17.25 2.16 -10.49
N GLU A 150 18.10 2.29 -9.46
CA GLU A 150 19.25 1.41 -9.24
C GLU A 150 18.84 -0.06 -9.02
N ILE A 151 17.77 -0.32 -8.24
CA ILE A 151 17.27 -1.69 -8.01
C ILE A 151 16.73 -2.29 -9.31
N LEU A 152 15.85 -1.59 -10.03
CA LEU A 152 15.31 -2.05 -11.31
C LEU A 152 16.42 -2.37 -12.33
N ASN A 153 17.43 -1.51 -12.40
CA ASN A 153 18.55 -1.71 -13.33
C ASN A 153 19.39 -2.96 -12.96
N LYS A 154 19.54 -3.27 -11.66
CA LYS A 154 20.21 -4.49 -11.17
C LYS A 154 19.38 -5.77 -11.37
N GLU A 155 18.07 -5.68 -11.53
CA GLU A 155 17.27 -6.86 -11.91
C GLU A 155 17.44 -7.20 -13.40
N ASN A 156 17.69 -6.19 -14.23
CA ASN A 156 17.92 -6.36 -15.67
C ASN A 156 19.39 -6.68 -16.02
N SER A 157 20.33 -6.29 -15.17
CA SER A 157 21.76 -6.58 -15.31
C SER A 157 22.15 -7.59 -14.24
N ASN A 158 22.57 -8.80 -14.62
CA ASN A 158 23.02 -9.86 -13.70
C ASN A 158 24.32 -9.51 -12.93
N GLU A 159 24.50 -8.27 -12.47
CA GLU A 159 25.65 -7.80 -11.72
C GLU A 159 25.47 -8.07 -10.22
N VAL A 160 26.09 -9.17 -9.77
CA VAL A 160 25.97 -9.71 -8.40
C VAL A 160 26.95 -9.05 -7.40
N ASN A 161 27.82 -8.15 -7.83
CA ASN A 161 28.90 -7.63 -6.97
C ASN A 161 28.58 -6.25 -6.39
N SER A 162 27.72 -6.20 -5.36
CA SER A 162 27.61 -5.02 -4.49
C SER A 162 28.44 -5.27 -3.23
N ASP A 163 29.43 -4.41 -2.92
CA ASP A 163 30.19 -4.47 -1.67
C ASP A 163 29.23 -4.44 -0.46
N PRO A 164 29.26 -5.44 0.44
CA PRO A 164 28.41 -5.48 1.64
C PRO A 164 28.48 -4.20 2.49
N SER A 165 29.63 -3.52 2.50
CA SER A 165 29.83 -2.26 3.22
C SER A 165 29.01 -1.13 2.59
N SER A 166 29.01 -1.04 1.26
CA SER A 166 28.21 -0.08 0.50
C SER A 166 26.71 -0.31 0.66
N VAL A 167 26.26 -1.57 0.65
CA VAL A 167 24.84 -1.91 0.87
C VAL A 167 24.37 -1.48 2.26
N ARG A 168 25.19 -1.72 3.29
CA ARG A 168 24.89 -1.31 4.66
C ARG A 168 24.81 0.21 4.79
N GLU A 169 25.75 0.94 4.20
CA GLU A 169 25.78 2.40 4.25
C GLU A 169 24.55 3.01 3.57
N LYS A 170 24.14 2.48 2.41
CA LYS A 170 22.90 2.88 1.73
C LYS A 170 21.66 2.64 2.60
N LYS A 171 21.54 1.47 3.25
CA LYS A 171 20.41 1.20 4.16
C LYS A 171 20.38 2.14 5.36
N ILE A 172 21.54 2.53 5.90
CA ILE A 172 21.61 3.54 6.98
C ILE A 172 21.13 4.91 6.49
N GLN A 173 21.52 5.33 5.29
CA GLN A 173 21.08 6.61 4.72
C GLN A 173 19.57 6.62 4.49
N LEU A 174 19.01 5.56 3.89
CA LEU A 174 17.57 5.42 3.66
C LEU A 174 16.79 5.43 4.98
N PHE A 175 17.30 4.75 6.01
CA PHE A 175 16.68 4.76 7.34
C PHE A 175 16.66 6.16 7.95
N LYS A 176 17.74 6.93 7.81
CA LYS A 176 17.79 8.34 8.28
C LYS A 176 16.78 9.21 7.51
N GLN A 177 16.76 9.10 6.19
CA GLN A 177 15.85 9.87 5.35
C GLN A 177 14.38 9.55 5.66
N LYS A 178 14.03 8.27 5.81
CA LYS A 178 12.69 7.84 6.22
C LYS A 178 12.29 8.47 7.56
N ARG A 179 13.19 8.46 8.55
CA ARG A 179 12.94 9.05 9.86
C ARG A 179 12.78 10.57 9.82
N GLU A 180 13.54 11.26 8.98
CA GLU A 180 13.40 12.71 8.75
C GLU A 180 12.03 13.05 8.14
N LEU A 181 11.60 12.26 7.16
CA LEU A 181 10.28 12.39 6.54
C LEU A 181 9.14 12.11 7.54
N GLU A 182 9.27 11.08 8.39
CA GLU A 182 8.29 10.78 9.45
C GLU A 182 8.15 11.95 10.45
N ASN A 183 9.27 12.55 10.86
CA ASN A 183 9.24 13.72 11.73
C ASN A 183 8.58 14.92 11.04
N LYS A 184 8.91 15.16 9.77
CA LYS A 184 8.36 16.26 8.99
C LYS A 184 6.86 16.09 8.74
N GLU A 185 6.44 14.88 8.38
CA GLU A 185 5.02 14.51 8.25
C GLU A 185 4.26 14.76 9.55
N MET A 186 4.82 14.36 10.70
CA MET A 186 4.17 14.56 12.00
C MET A 186 3.94 16.05 12.30
N LEU A 187 4.91 16.91 11.97
CA LEU A 187 4.78 18.35 12.15
C LEU A 187 3.73 18.96 11.20
N LEU A 188 3.67 18.46 9.96
CA LEU A 188 2.74 18.95 8.93
C LEU A 188 1.34 18.33 9.04
N LYS A 189 1.14 17.25 9.81
CA LYS A 189 -0.18 16.60 9.95
C LYS A 189 -1.24 17.55 10.51
N SER A 190 -0.85 18.54 11.33
CA SER A 190 -1.74 19.60 11.81
C SER A 190 -2.26 20.51 10.69
N ALA A 191 -1.49 20.69 9.61
CA ALA A 191 -1.88 21.51 8.47
C ALA A 191 -3.06 20.92 7.68
N ILE A 192 -3.31 19.60 7.76
CA ILE A 192 -4.53 19.00 7.17
C ILE A 192 -5.76 19.37 8.00
N LEU A 193 -5.62 19.39 9.32
CA LEU A 193 -6.74 19.64 10.24
C LEU A 193 -7.09 21.13 10.32
N ARG A 194 -6.08 22.00 10.23
CA ARG A 194 -6.23 23.45 10.19
C ARG A 194 -5.25 24.01 9.15
N PRO A 195 -5.64 24.04 7.87
CA PRO A 195 -4.80 24.59 6.84
C PRO A 195 -4.54 26.08 7.09
N GLU A 196 -3.29 26.43 7.29
CA GLU A 196 -2.86 27.84 7.28
C GLU A 196 -2.80 28.36 5.84
N SER A 197 -2.43 27.49 4.89
CA SER A 197 -2.43 27.74 3.45
C SER A 197 -2.58 26.44 2.65
N GLU A 198 -2.95 26.56 1.37
CA GLU A 198 -2.93 25.44 0.42
C GLU A 198 -1.51 24.86 0.24
N GLU A 199 -0.49 25.71 0.30
CA GLU A 199 0.92 25.33 0.18
C GLU A 199 1.34 24.34 1.27
N CYS A 200 0.86 24.50 2.51
CA CYS A 200 1.13 23.55 3.59
C CYS A 200 0.49 22.17 3.33
N ILE A 201 -0.72 22.13 2.76
CA ILE A 201 -1.36 20.86 2.36
C ILE A 201 -0.55 20.19 1.25
N ARG A 202 -0.11 20.98 0.27
CA ARG A 202 0.70 20.51 -0.85
C ARG A 202 2.02 19.91 -0.35
N GLU A 203 2.73 20.63 0.52
CA GLU A 203 3.97 20.17 1.13
C GLU A 203 3.76 18.87 1.92
N TYR A 204 2.68 18.78 2.71
CA TYR A 204 2.35 17.56 3.45
C TYR A 204 2.26 16.35 2.51
N TYR A 205 1.52 16.46 1.40
CA TYR A 205 1.35 15.33 0.48
C TYR A 205 2.63 14.97 -0.28
N PHE A 206 3.49 15.94 -0.62
CA PHE A 206 4.80 15.63 -1.20
C PHE A 206 5.70 14.89 -0.22
N VAL A 207 5.74 15.31 1.06
CA VAL A 207 6.48 14.59 2.11
C VAL A 207 5.94 13.17 2.28
N LEU A 208 4.61 13.01 2.25
CA LEU A 208 3.97 11.72 2.36
C LEU A 208 4.29 10.82 1.15
N LEU A 209 4.27 11.35 -0.07
CA LEU A 209 4.66 10.63 -1.29
C LEU A 209 6.11 10.18 -1.22
N GLU A 210 7.03 11.06 -0.82
CA GLU A 210 8.44 10.71 -0.66
C GLU A 210 8.65 9.59 0.35
N LYS A 211 7.95 9.66 1.49
CA LYS A 211 7.99 8.60 2.51
C LYS A 211 7.51 7.27 1.92
N TRP A 212 6.42 7.29 1.18
CA TRP A 212 5.87 6.09 0.55
C TRP A 212 6.75 5.52 -0.57
N ILE A 213 7.52 6.36 -1.28
CA ILE A 213 8.54 5.89 -2.23
C ILE A 213 9.55 5.01 -1.49
N LEU A 214 10.10 5.49 -0.36
CA LEU A 214 11.07 4.72 0.42
C LEU A 214 10.46 3.42 0.98
N ILE A 215 9.20 3.45 1.43
CA ILE A 215 8.48 2.26 1.90
C ILE A 215 8.30 1.25 0.78
N ALA A 216 7.76 1.68 -0.36
CA ALA A 216 7.47 0.80 -1.50
C ALA A 216 8.74 0.10 -2.03
N VAL A 217 9.87 0.80 -2.03
CA VAL A 217 11.14 0.19 -2.45
C VAL A 217 11.61 -0.89 -1.47
N ASP A 218 11.55 -0.64 -0.16
CA ASP A 218 11.89 -1.66 0.85
C ASP A 218 10.94 -2.85 0.78
N GLU A 219 9.63 -2.59 0.61
CA GLU A 219 8.63 -3.64 0.44
C GLU A 219 8.91 -4.49 -0.79
N LEU A 220 9.30 -3.93 -1.94
CA LEU A 220 9.66 -4.75 -3.11
C LEU A 220 10.87 -5.68 -2.84
N GLU A 221 11.88 -5.24 -2.09
CA GLU A 221 12.97 -6.12 -1.64
C GLU A 221 12.48 -7.25 -0.71
N ASN A 222 11.53 -6.92 0.18
CA ASN A 222 10.91 -7.88 1.10
C ASN A 222 10.08 -8.92 0.34
N LEU A 223 9.24 -8.48 -0.59
CA LEU A 223 8.38 -9.34 -1.41
C LEU A 223 9.21 -10.28 -2.28
N LYS A 224 10.31 -9.81 -2.87
CA LYS A 224 11.21 -10.68 -3.65
C LYS A 224 11.72 -11.86 -2.83
N ARG A 225 12.26 -11.57 -1.64
CA ARG A 225 12.76 -12.61 -0.71
C ARG A 225 11.64 -13.53 -0.23
N GLU A 226 10.47 -12.97 0.06
CA GLU A 226 9.31 -13.74 0.47
C GLU A 226 8.85 -14.72 -0.62
N LYS A 227 8.79 -14.28 -1.88
CA LYS A 227 8.45 -15.16 -3.02
C LYS A 227 9.41 -16.34 -3.15
N GLU A 228 10.72 -16.10 -3.04
CA GLU A 228 11.74 -17.15 -3.08
C GLU A 228 11.51 -18.21 -1.98
N ILE A 229 11.14 -17.76 -0.78
CA ILE A 229 10.80 -18.63 0.34
C ILE A 229 9.52 -19.43 0.05
N LEU A 230 8.45 -18.77 -0.41
CA LEU A 230 7.16 -19.41 -0.70
C LEU A 230 7.27 -20.46 -1.82
N ILE A 231 8.09 -20.20 -2.85
CA ILE A 231 8.39 -21.18 -3.92
C ILE A 231 9.13 -22.39 -3.37
N SER A 232 10.03 -22.18 -2.41
CA SER A 232 10.85 -23.23 -1.79
C SER A 232 10.10 -24.05 -0.74
N MET A 233 8.90 -23.61 -0.31
CA MET A 233 8.11 -24.35 0.67
C MET A 233 7.54 -25.65 0.08
N PRO A 234 7.65 -26.78 0.79
CA PRO A 234 7.06 -28.03 0.33
C PRO A 234 5.53 -27.90 0.31
N LYS A 235 4.93 -28.19 -0.85
CA LYS A 235 3.47 -28.29 -0.98
C LYS A 235 3.02 -29.46 -0.09
N LYS A 236 2.22 -29.16 0.93
CA LYS A 236 1.69 -30.19 1.81
C LYS A 236 0.68 -31.01 1.00
N ASP A 237 1.10 -32.16 0.49
CA ASP A 237 0.24 -33.09 -0.24
C ASP A 237 -0.88 -33.57 0.68
N ILE A 238 -2.10 -33.07 0.47
CA ILE A 238 -3.32 -33.64 1.04
C ILE A 238 -3.72 -34.81 0.14
N SER A 239 -2.93 -35.89 0.16
CA SER A 239 -3.37 -37.17 -0.40
C SER A 239 -2.46 -38.31 0.09
N THR A 240 -2.89 -38.97 1.17
CA THR A 240 -2.89 -40.44 1.40
C THR A 240 -2.85 -40.76 2.89
N SER A 241 -4.01 -40.78 3.54
CA SER A 241 -4.20 -41.54 4.79
C SER A 241 -5.70 -41.77 5.01
N ASN A 242 -6.29 -42.63 4.18
CA ASN A 242 -7.61 -43.21 4.42
C ASN A 242 -7.85 -44.47 3.58
N ILE A 243 -6.91 -45.44 3.60
CA ILE A 243 -7.21 -46.83 3.23
C ILE A 243 -6.35 -47.75 4.10
N GLN A 244 -6.78 -48.02 5.32
CA GLN A 244 -6.43 -49.22 6.09
C GLN A 244 -7.33 -49.22 7.32
N ASP A 245 -8.51 -49.85 7.20
CA ASP A 245 -9.21 -50.52 8.31
C ASP A 245 -10.57 -51.07 7.85
N LYS A 246 -10.56 -52.01 6.90
CA LYS A 246 -11.64 -53.01 6.74
C LYS A 246 -11.05 -54.27 6.13
N LYS A 247 -10.43 -55.12 6.95
CA LYS A 247 -10.32 -56.57 6.75
C LYS A 247 -9.74 -57.18 8.02
N ASN A 248 -10.62 -57.52 8.97
CA ASN A 248 -10.49 -58.69 9.83
C ASN A 248 -11.77 -58.82 10.67
N VAL A 249 -12.77 -59.48 10.11
CA VAL A 249 -13.76 -60.25 10.88
C VAL A 249 -13.80 -61.62 10.20
N LYS A 250 -13.18 -62.59 10.85
CA LYS A 250 -13.46 -64.01 10.71
C LYS A 250 -13.86 -64.50 12.08
#